data_AF-A0A940TQI6-F1
#
_entry.id   AF-A0A940TQI6-F1
#
_cell.length_a   1.000
_cell.length_b   1.000
_cell.length_c   1.000
_cell.angle_alpha   90.00
_cell.angle_beta   90.00
_cell.angle_gamma   90.00
#
_symmetry.space_group_name_H-M   'P 1'
#
loop_
_entity.id
_entity.type
_entity.pdbx_description
1 polymer ?
#
loop_
_entity_poly.entity_id
_entity_poly.type
_entity_poly.pdbx_seq_one_letter_code
_entity_poly.pdbx_strand_id
1 'polypeptide(L)'
;MEIIGPNEWDAILDTLEEEKGIAILLGATDTGKSTLAKFLIFNLCKRGLKVALVDADIGQSFLGPPATIGFSVFKSDPGWELLLSPPEIFFVGSITPEGHFPNHLKGIKRMADKALLSIADVIIVDTTGFILGEAGKELKRRK
;
A
#
# COMPACT_ATOMS: atom_id res chain seq x y z
N MET A 1 8.37 14.43 -2.12
CA MET A 1 7.60 15.70 -2.17
C MET A 1 6.77 15.73 -0.90
N GLU A 2 6.85 16.79 -0.10
CA GLU A 2 6.08 16.87 1.14
C GLU A 2 4.59 16.96 0.79
N ILE A 3 3.82 15.96 1.22
CA ILE A 3 2.36 15.94 1.05
C ILE A 3 1.79 16.61 2.29
N ILE A 4 1.04 17.69 2.10
CA ILE A 4 0.30 18.36 3.18
C ILE A 4 -1.09 17.73 3.21
N GLY A 5 -1.35 16.94 4.26
CA GLY A 5 -2.64 16.32 4.51
C GLY A 5 -3.54 17.16 5.43
N PRO A 6 -4.84 16.85 5.50
CA PRO A 6 -5.72 17.40 6.53
C PRO A 6 -5.30 16.92 7.93
N ASN A 7 -5.57 17.72 8.97
CA ASN A 7 -5.12 17.45 10.35
C ASN A 7 -5.60 16.09 10.88
N GLU A 8 -6.72 15.58 10.37
CA GLU A 8 -7.26 14.26 10.72
C GLU A 8 -6.30 13.12 10.37
N TRP A 9 -5.39 13.32 9.42
CA TRP A 9 -4.37 12.33 9.06
C TRP A 9 -3.25 12.24 10.11
N ASP A 10 -3.03 13.28 10.92
CA ASP A 10 -2.03 13.26 11.98
C ASP A 10 -2.39 12.23 13.06
N ALA A 11 -3.68 12.11 13.40
CA ALA A 11 -4.16 11.09 14.33
C ALA A 11 -3.88 9.66 13.83
N ILE A 12 -3.89 9.44 12.51
CA ILE A 12 -3.54 8.14 11.90
C ILE A 12 -2.03 7.89 12.06
N LEU A 13 -1.19 8.92 11.88
CA LEU A 13 0.24 8.79 12.11
C LEU A 13 0.56 8.38 13.55
N ASP A 14 -0.07 9.06 14.51
CA ASP A 14 0.14 8.80 15.94
C ASP A 14 -0.29 7.37 16.29
N THR A 15 -1.46 6.94 15.81
CA THR A 15 -1.94 5.56 16.00
C THR A 15 -0.96 4.54 15.41
N LEU A 16 -0.47 4.74 14.19
CA LEU A 16 0.44 3.80 13.53
C LEU A 16 1.84 3.80 14.11
N GLU A 17 2.29 4.91 14.69
CA GLU A 17 3.56 5.00 15.40
C GLU A 17 3.52 4.23 16.73
N GLU A 18 2.44 4.38 17.49
CA GLU A 18 2.25 3.74 18.78
C GLU A 18 1.93 2.24 18.65
N GLU A 19 0.92 1.89 17.86
CA GLU A 19 0.41 0.51 17.77
C GLU A 19 1.25 -0.36 16.83
N LYS A 20 1.86 0.26 15.80
CA LYS A 20 2.50 -0.45 14.69
C LYS A 20 1.52 -1.41 13.99
N GLY A 21 2.01 -2.20 13.02
CA GLY A 21 1.22 -3.25 12.38
C GLY A 21 0.69 -2.90 11.00
N ILE A 22 -0.51 -3.37 10.65
CA ILE A 22 -1.02 -3.37 9.26
C ILE A 22 -2.18 -2.39 9.09
N ALA A 23 -2.01 -1.42 8.18
CA ALA A 23 -3.05 -0.50 7.75
C ALA A 23 -3.55 -0.87 6.35
N ILE A 24 -4.83 -1.18 6.20
CA ILE A 24 -5.45 -1.46 4.89
C ILE A 24 -6.24 -0.23 4.44
N LEU A 25 -5.85 0.36 3.33
CA LEU A 25 -6.52 1.54 2.77
C LEU A 25 -7.68 1.11 1.87
N LEU A 26 -8.90 1.41 2.31
CA LEU A 26 -10.14 1.07 1.61
C LEU A 26 -10.91 2.33 1.23
N GLY A 27 -11.47 2.34 0.02
CA GLY A 27 -12.21 3.47 -0.52
C GLY A 27 -12.39 3.34 -2.02
N ALA A 28 -13.25 4.18 -2.61
CA ALA A 28 -13.51 4.16 -4.04
C ALA A 28 -12.29 4.66 -4.85
N THR A 29 -12.37 4.56 -6.17
CA THR A 29 -11.40 5.20 -7.06
C THR A 29 -11.38 6.72 -6.81
N ASP A 30 -10.20 7.34 -6.88
CA ASP A 30 -9.99 8.79 -6.72
C ASP A 30 -10.45 9.42 -5.38
N THR A 31 -10.57 8.63 -4.31
CA THR A 31 -10.86 9.15 -2.95
C THR A 31 -9.62 9.53 -2.13
N GLY A 32 -8.44 9.54 -2.75
CA GLY A 32 -7.19 9.95 -2.09
C GLY A 32 -6.39 8.85 -1.36
N LYS A 33 -6.73 7.57 -1.52
CA LYS A 33 -6.03 6.44 -0.85
C LYS A 33 -4.52 6.42 -1.11
N SER A 34 -4.11 6.50 -2.37
CA SER A 34 -2.69 6.48 -2.73
C SER A 34 -1.95 7.75 -2.29
N THR A 35 -2.67 8.88 -2.18
CA THR A 35 -2.12 10.12 -1.58
C THR A 35 -1.90 9.93 -0.09
N LEU A 36 -2.88 9.35 0.62
CA LEU A 36 -2.76 8.99 2.04
C LEU A 36 -1.63 7.98 2.26
N ALA A 37 -1.49 6.95 1.42
CA ALA A 37 -0.40 5.98 1.50
C ALA A 37 0.97 6.67 1.47
N LYS A 38 1.20 7.56 0.49
CA LYS A 38 2.45 8.32 0.37
C LYS A 38 2.67 9.26 1.55
N PHE A 39 1.61 9.92 2.03
CA PHE A 39 1.67 10.77 3.23
C PHE A 39 2.11 9.98 4.47
N LEU A 40 1.51 8.81 4.71
CA LEU A 40 1.83 7.95 5.84
C LEU A 40 3.26 7.41 5.74
N ILE A 41 3.68 6.91 4.57
CA ILE A 41 5.05 6.43 4.33
C ILE A 41 6.05 7.54 4.69
N PHE A 42 5.88 8.74 4.14
CA PHE A 42 6.82 9.84 4.31
C PHE A 42 6.93 10.27 5.77
N ASN A 43 5.79 10.50 6.43
CA ASN A 43 5.80 11.02 7.80
C ASN A 43 6.21 9.96 8.83
N LEU A 44 5.80 8.70 8.69
CA LEU A 44 6.26 7.62 9.56
C LEU A 44 7.76 7.36 9.39
N CYS A 45 8.27 7.42 8.15
CA CYS A 45 9.71 7.36 7.91
C CYS A 45 10.43 8.51 8.62
N LYS A 46 9.94 9.75 8.52
CA LYS A 46 10.49 10.92 9.24
C LYS A 46 10.51 10.72 10.76
N ARG A 47 9.56 9.97 11.32
CA ARG A 47 9.53 9.57 12.74
C ARG A 47 10.47 8.40 13.08
N GLY A 48 11.27 7.93 12.11
CA GLY A 48 12.29 6.90 12.30
C GLY A 48 11.79 5.47 12.08
N LEU A 49 10.54 5.29 11.66
CA LEU A 49 9.96 3.97 11.40
C LEU A 49 10.34 3.45 10.03
N LYS A 50 10.37 2.13 9.89
CA LYS A 50 10.43 1.46 8.58
C LYS A 50 9.03 1.13 8.14
N VAL A 51 8.68 1.51 6.91
CA VAL A 51 7.32 1.33 6.39
C VAL A 51 7.38 0.42 5.17
N ALA A 52 6.62 -0.68 5.19
CA ALA A 52 6.37 -1.50 4.02
C ALA A 52 5.13 -0.99 3.27
N LEU A 53 5.18 -0.98 1.95
CA LEU A 53 4.02 -0.77 1.09
C LEU A 53 3.75 -2.05 0.30
N VAL A 54 2.53 -2.55 0.40
CA VAL A 54 1.93 -3.48 -0.56
C VAL A 54 1.02 -2.66 -1.46
N ASP A 55 1.50 -2.35 -2.66
CA ASP A 55 0.76 -1.60 -3.68
C ASP A 55 -0.07 -2.58 -4.50
N ALA A 56 -1.34 -2.73 -4.14
CA ALA A 56 -2.27 -3.62 -4.82
C ALA A 56 -3.25 -2.88 -5.75
N ASP A 57 -3.03 -1.60 -6.05
CA ASP A 57 -3.81 -0.89 -7.06
C ASP A 57 -3.25 -1.14 -8.47
N ILE A 58 -3.67 -2.24 -9.08
CA ILE A 58 -3.25 -2.66 -10.42
C ILE A 58 -3.65 -1.68 -11.54
N GLY A 59 -4.56 -0.74 -11.29
CA GLY A 59 -4.98 0.26 -12.26
C GLY A 59 -4.07 1.50 -12.26
N GLN A 60 -3.58 1.90 -11.09
CA GLN A 60 -2.74 3.09 -10.88
C GLN A 60 -1.57 2.78 -9.94
N SER A 61 -0.80 1.75 -10.27
CA SER A 61 0.33 1.31 -9.44
C SER A 61 1.36 2.43 -9.25
N PHE A 62 1.81 2.59 -8.02
CA PHE A 62 2.86 3.49 -7.60
C PHE A 62 4.26 2.85 -7.70
N LEU A 63 4.39 1.58 -7.32
CA LEU A 63 5.68 0.88 -7.25
C LEU A 63 6.13 0.28 -8.58
N GLY A 64 5.19 -0.02 -9.48
CA GLY A 64 5.44 -0.71 -10.73
C GLY A 64 4.62 -0.15 -11.89
N PRO A 65 4.75 -0.74 -13.08
CA PRO A 65 3.86 -0.40 -14.19
C PRO A 65 2.42 -0.86 -13.91
N PRO A 66 1.43 -0.39 -14.70
CA PRO A 66 0.07 -0.90 -14.64
C PRO A 66 0.01 -2.44 -14.73
N ALA A 67 -1.06 -3.01 -14.20
CA ALA A 67 -1.28 -4.45 -14.11
C ALA A 67 -0.30 -5.21 -13.18
N THR A 68 0.33 -4.51 -12.24
CA THR A 68 1.24 -5.13 -11.26
C THR A 68 0.83 -4.86 -9.82
N ILE A 69 1.22 -5.78 -8.94
CA ILE A 69 1.17 -5.60 -7.49
C ILE A 69 2.62 -5.47 -7.01
N GLY A 70 2.93 -4.40 -6.30
CA GLY A 70 4.27 -4.07 -5.83
C GLY A 70 4.45 -4.30 -4.33
N PHE A 71 5.70 -4.57 -3.94
CA PHE A 71 6.14 -4.54 -2.55
C PHE A 71 7.46 -3.77 -2.43
N SER A 72 7.57 -2.88 -1.44
CA SER A 72 8.84 -2.30 -1.04
C SER A 72 8.84 -1.85 0.42
N VAL A 73 10.03 -1.67 0.99
CA VAL A 73 10.23 -1.12 2.34
C VAL A 73 11.00 0.20 2.26
N PHE A 74 10.50 1.19 2.98
CA PHE A 74 10.99 2.55 3.07
C PHE A 74 11.55 2.82 4.46
N LYS A 75 12.55 3.69 4.56
CA LYS A 75 13.05 4.28 5.82
C LYS A 75 13.51 5.72 5.56
N SER A 76 13.67 6.50 6.62
CA SER A 76 14.35 7.79 6.51
C SER A 76 15.85 7.63 6.27
N ASP A 77 16.38 8.42 5.34
CA ASP A 77 17.80 8.73 5.12
C ASP A 77 17.89 10.24 4.80
N PRO A 78 18.96 10.97 5.16
CA PRO A 78 19.08 12.39 4.87
C PRO A 78 19.18 12.61 3.34
N GLY A 79 18.06 12.95 2.69
CA GLY A 79 18.05 13.44 1.30
C GLY A 79 17.01 12.80 0.38
N TRP A 80 16.56 11.58 0.65
CA TRP A 80 15.38 10.95 0.05
C TRP A 80 15.11 9.59 0.73
N GLU A 81 13.86 9.15 0.72
CA GLU A 81 13.43 7.88 1.32
C GLU A 81 14.05 6.72 0.53
N LEU A 82 15.10 6.09 1.05
CA LEU A 82 15.69 4.94 0.38
C LEU A 82 14.66 3.81 0.33
N LEU A 83 14.27 3.43 -0.88
CA LEU A 83 13.82 2.07 -1.14
C LEU A 83 14.94 1.15 -0.68
N LEU A 84 14.70 0.36 0.37
CA LEU A 84 15.71 -0.55 0.93
C LEU A 84 16.16 -1.61 -0.10
N SER A 85 15.33 -1.84 -1.12
CA SER A 85 15.60 -2.69 -2.28
C SER A 85 14.75 -2.24 -3.47
N PRO A 86 15.10 -2.62 -4.72
CA PRO A 86 14.20 -2.48 -5.86
C PRO A 86 12.82 -3.06 -5.52
N PRO A 87 11.71 -2.42 -5.94
CA PRO A 87 10.39 -2.96 -5.70
C PRO A 87 10.26 -4.38 -6.24
N GLU A 88 9.69 -5.27 -5.45
CA GLU A 88 9.33 -6.59 -5.92
C GLU A 88 7.96 -6.53 -6.58
N ILE A 89 7.86 -7.08 -7.78
CA ILE A 89 6.69 -6.90 -8.65
C ILE A 89 6.07 -8.25 -8.97
N PHE A 90 4.74 -8.33 -8.91
CA PHE A 90 3.94 -9.44 -9.41
C PHE A 90 3.05 -8.96 -10.55
N PHE A 91 3.25 -9.51 -11.75
CA PHE A 91 2.40 -9.19 -12.90
C PHE A 91 1.08 -9.94 -12.81
N VAL A 92 -0.02 -9.19 -12.75
CA VAL A 92 -1.40 -9.73 -12.73
C VAL A 92 -1.92 -9.97 -14.14
N GLY A 93 -1.48 -9.16 -15.12
CA GLY A 93 -1.92 -9.25 -16.51
C GLY A 93 -3.22 -8.49 -16.83
N SER A 94 -3.75 -7.75 -15.87
CA SER A 94 -4.94 -6.91 -16.04
C SER A 94 -4.84 -5.66 -15.17
N ILE A 95 -5.41 -4.55 -15.65
CA ILE A 95 -5.56 -3.28 -14.92
C ILE A 95 -6.85 -3.20 -14.10
N THR A 96 -7.70 -4.22 -14.18
CA THR A 96 -8.91 -4.38 -13.34
C THR A 96 -8.89 -5.75 -12.65
N PRO A 97 -9.33 -5.84 -11.38
CA PRO A 97 -9.44 -7.14 -10.73
C PRO A 97 -10.44 -8.07 -11.42
N GLU A 98 -11.49 -7.52 -12.04
CA GLU A 98 -12.57 -8.30 -12.64
C GLU A 98 -12.05 -9.31 -13.67
N GLY A 99 -12.57 -10.55 -13.62
CA GLY A 99 -12.08 -11.67 -14.43
C GLY A 99 -10.72 -12.24 -14.03
N HIS A 100 -10.01 -11.62 -13.07
CA HIS A 100 -8.62 -11.96 -12.70
C HIS A 100 -8.41 -12.13 -11.18
N PHE A 101 -9.49 -12.33 -10.41
CA PHE A 101 -9.43 -12.43 -8.94
C PHE A 101 -8.41 -13.45 -8.41
N PRO A 102 -8.30 -14.68 -8.96
CA PRO A 102 -7.33 -15.65 -8.43
C PRO A 102 -5.88 -15.15 -8.52
N ASN A 103 -5.51 -14.56 -9.67
CA ASN A 103 -4.16 -14.04 -9.87
C ASN A 103 -3.92 -12.78 -9.03
N HIS A 104 -4.93 -11.90 -8.92
CA HIS A 104 -4.84 -10.71 -8.07
C HIS A 104 -4.65 -11.08 -6.59
N LEU A 105 -5.47 -11.99 -6.05
CA LEU A 105 -5.36 -12.47 -4.67
C LEU A 105 -4.03 -13.19 -4.41
N LYS A 106 -3.56 -14.01 -5.37
CA LYS A 106 -2.25 -14.66 -5.28
C LYS A 106 -1.11 -13.64 -5.20
N GLY A 107 -1.17 -12.58 -6.01
CA GLY A 107 -0.18 -11.51 -5.99
C GLY A 107 -0.19 -10.74 -4.66
N ILE A 108 -1.38 -10.39 -4.15
CA ILE A 108 -1.53 -9.71 -2.86
C ILE A 108 -0.97 -10.57 -1.75
N LYS A 109 -1.40 -11.83 -1.65
CA LYS A 109 -0.90 -12.76 -0.64
C LYS A 109 0.63 -12.84 -0.67
N ARG A 110 1.22 -13.01 -1.87
CA ARG A 110 2.67 -13.09 -2.01
C ARG A 110 3.38 -11.83 -1.52
N MET A 111 2.83 -10.65 -1.77
CA MET A 111 3.43 -9.38 -1.33
C MET A 111 3.18 -9.09 0.15
N ALA A 112 2.01 -9.47 0.68
CA ALA A 112 1.70 -9.39 2.10
C ALA A 112 2.60 -10.33 2.92
N ASP A 113 2.79 -11.58 2.48
CA ASP A 113 3.69 -12.54 3.13
C ASP A 113 5.13 -11.99 3.20
N LYS A 114 5.60 -11.29 2.17
CA LYS A 114 6.91 -10.62 2.17
C LYS A 114 6.95 -9.42 3.12
N ALA A 115 5.90 -8.61 3.16
CA ALA A 115 5.81 -7.49 4.07
C ALA A 115 5.84 -7.94 5.53
N LEU A 116 5.13 -9.02 5.86
CA LEU A 116 5.13 -9.66 7.19
C LEU A 116 6.50 -10.21 7.60
N LEU A 117 7.28 -10.72 6.64
CA LEU A 117 8.64 -11.23 6.88
C LEU A 117 9.71 -10.14 6.80
N SER A 118 9.33 -8.90 6.51
CA SER A 118 10.26 -7.79 6.37
C SER A 118 10.64 -7.19 7.72
N ILE A 119 11.56 -6.22 7.68
CA ILE A 119 11.98 -5.45 8.86
C ILE A 119 11.09 -4.24 9.15
N ALA A 120 9.93 -4.13 8.49
CA ALA A 120 9.04 -2.98 8.63
C ALA A 120 8.35 -2.95 10.00
N ASP A 121 8.23 -1.75 10.56
CA ASP A 121 7.42 -1.49 11.75
C ASP A 121 5.93 -1.39 11.37
N VAL A 122 5.64 -0.78 10.22
CA VAL A 122 4.27 -0.55 9.72
C VAL A 122 4.15 -1.09 8.30
N ILE A 123 3.05 -1.79 8.00
CA ILE A 123 2.72 -2.30 6.67
C ILE A 123 1.48 -1.56 6.18
N ILE A 124 1.59 -0.85 5.07
CA ILE A 124 0.47 -0.18 4.40
C ILE A 124 0.08 -1.03 3.19
N VAL A 125 -1.20 -1.38 3.11
CA VAL A 125 -1.77 -2.07 1.95
C VAL A 125 -2.66 -1.09 1.20
N ASP A 126 -2.17 -0.55 0.09
CA ASP A 126 -2.97 0.28 -0.81
C ASP A 126 -3.79 -0.63 -1.74
N THR A 127 -5.10 -0.45 -1.77
CA THR A 127 -6.00 -1.34 -2.49
C THR A 127 -6.71 -0.64 -3.63
N THR A 128 -7.04 -1.39 -4.68
CA THR A 128 -7.88 -0.90 -5.80
C THR A 128 -9.14 -0.15 -5.35
N GLY A 129 -9.61 0.81 -6.15
CA GLY A 129 -10.93 1.44 -5.97
C GLY A 129 -12.15 0.52 -6.17
N PHE A 130 -11.93 -0.77 -6.45
CA PHE A 130 -12.98 -1.76 -6.72
C PHE A 130 -13.74 -2.16 -5.44
N ILE A 131 -14.70 -1.34 -5.04
CA ILE A 131 -15.49 -1.51 -3.81
C ILE A 131 -16.99 -1.74 -4.05
N LEU A 132 -17.48 -1.48 -5.26
CA LEU A 132 -18.91 -1.53 -5.59
C LEU A 132 -19.34 -2.92 -6.03
N GLY A 133 -20.62 -3.25 -5.78
CA GLY A 133 -21.21 -4.54 -6.10
C GLY A 133 -20.70 -5.69 -5.21
N GLU A 134 -21.30 -6.86 -5.37
CA GLU A 134 -20.97 -8.02 -4.52
C GLU A 134 -19.56 -8.54 -4.81
N ALA A 135 -19.12 -8.45 -6.06
CA ALA A 135 -17.77 -8.77 -6.47
C ALA A 135 -16.73 -7.86 -5.79
N GLY A 136 -17.02 -6.56 -5.65
CA GLY A 136 -16.14 -5.61 -4.96
C GLY A 136 -16.03 -5.93 -3.46
N LYS A 137 -17.15 -6.16 -2.79
CA LYS A 137 -17.18 -6.54 -1.37
C LYS A 137 -16.43 -7.85 -1.11
N GLU A 138 -16.69 -8.87 -1.93
CA GLU A 138 -16.06 -10.19 -1.77
C GLU A 138 -14.55 -10.13 -2.00
N LEU A 139 -14.10 -9.32 -2.96
CA LEU A 139 -12.68 -9.10 -3.18
C LEU A 139 -12.01 -8.49 -1.93
N LYS A 140 -12.64 -7.49 -1.29
CA LYS A 140 -12.08 -6.86 -0.09
C LYS A 140 -12.05 -7.79 1.12
N ARG A 141 -13.07 -8.65 1.29
CA ARG A 141 -13.10 -9.65 2.38
C ARG A 141 -11.98 -10.69 2.30
N ARG A 142 -11.45 -10.93 1.10
CA ARG A 142 -10.40 -11.93 0.84
C ARG A 142 -8.99 -11.34 0.78
N LYS A 143 -8.84 -10.02 0.95
CA LYS A 143 -7.54 -9.34 1.01
C LYS A 143 -6.96 -9.36 2.41
#